data_AF-A0A2D6NC39-F1
#
_entry.id   AF-A0A2D6NC39-F1
#
_cell.length_a   1.000
_cell.length_b   1.000
_cell.length_c   1.000
_cell.angle_alpha   90.00
_cell.angle_beta   90.00
_cell.angle_gamma   90.00
#
_symmetry.space_group_name_H-M   'P 1'
#
loop_
_entity.id
_entity.type
_entity.pdbx_description
1 polymer ?
#
loop_
_entity_poly.entity_id
_entity_poly.type
_entity_poly.pdbx_seq_one_letter_code
_entity_poly.pdbx_strand_id
1 'polypeptide(L)'
;MTKTFESTIKEFEKNGKRGIRTLRDMKGYFSDKKEEERILKSGKNPIIYETFVEEKSPINLGLTIMRAGKVGKEFYFTKGHIHRTGKPEFYILMEGKGKLLLQKAGKTRVIELKKGELTLIGKGEAHRIANTGKKKLKVLTVYHDNSKPDYSIKFKKRFFRK
;
A
#
# COMPACT_ATOMS: atom_id res chain seq x y z
N MET A 1 11.04 -5.04 28.74
CA MET A 1 9.77 -4.44 28.26
C MET A 1 9.28 -5.22 27.05
N THR A 2 8.06 -5.76 27.09
CA THR A 2 7.47 -6.48 25.95
C THR A 2 7.01 -5.47 24.90
N LYS A 3 7.61 -5.50 23.69
CA LYS A 3 7.16 -4.63 22.59
C LYS A 3 5.77 -5.09 22.11
N THR A 4 4.82 -4.17 22.02
CA THR A 4 3.51 -4.40 21.39
C THR A 4 3.53 -3.94 19.94
N PHE A 5 2.57 -4.38 19.12
CA PHE A 5 2.46 -3.95 17.73
C PHE A 5 2.23 -2.43 17.62
N GLU A 6 1.52 -1.80 18.57
CA GLU A 6 1.36 -0.36 18.64
C GLU A 6 2.67 0.36 18.93
N SER A 7 3.51 -0.20 19.81
CA SER A 7 4.83 0.35 20.10
C SER A 7 5.74 0.29 18.87
N THR A 8 5.69 -0.80 18.11
CA THR A 8 6.39 -0.93 16.83
C THR A 8 5.92 0.12 15.83
N ILE A 9 4.60 0.32 15.67
CA ILE A 9 4.07 1.34 14.75
C ILE A 9 4.58 2.74 15.12
N LYS A 10 4.54 3.11 16.41
CA LYS A 10 5.03 4.41 16.89
C LYS A 10 6.53 4.59 16.61
N GLU A 11 7.32 3.53 16.78
CA GLU A 11 8.76 3.54 16.50
C GLU A 11 9.04 3.77 15.00
N PHE A 12 8.30 3.08 14.11
CA PHE A 12 8.39 3.29 12.67
C PHE A 12 7.98 4.71 12.23
N GLU A 13 6.87 5.22 12.76
CA GLU A 13 6.39 6.57 12.48
C GLU A 13 7.41 7.64 12.88
N LYS A 14 8.21 7.38 13.93
CA LYS A 14 9.24 8.30 14.44
C LYS A 14 10.57 8.20 13.70
N ASN A 15 11.05 6.99 13.44
CA ASN A 15 12.44 6.75 13.02
C ASN A 15 12.57 6.41 11.53
N GLY A 16 11.52 5.91 10.90
CA GLY A 16 11.57 5.44 9.51
C GLY A 16 11.67 6.59 8.51
N LYS A 17 12.38 6.36 7.40
CA LYS A 17 12.44 7.29 6.27
C LYS A 17 11.05 7.47 5.69
N ARG A 18 10.47 8.66 5.85
CA ARG A 18 9.09 8.97 5.47
C ARG A 18 8.98 9.29 3.98
N GLY A 19 8.00 8.68 3.32
CA GLY A 19 7.54 9.01 1.98
C GLY A 19 6.06 9.35 2.00
N ILE A 20 5.66 10.42 1.31
CA ILE A 20 4.25 10.85 1.23
C ILE A 20 3.76 10.66 -0.21
N ARG A 21 2.53 10.19 -0.35
CA ARG A 21 1.84 10.06 -1.64
C ARG A 21 0.48 10.72 -1.55
N THR A 22 0.40 11.88 -2.16
CA THR A 22 -0.81 12.69 -2.32
C THR A 22 -1.58 12.29 -3.57
N LEU A 23 -2.79 12.82 -3.73
CA LEU A 23 -3.58 12.63 -4.94
C LEU A 23 -2.81 13.06 -6.20
N ARG A 24 -2.08 14.17 -6.13
CA ARG A 24 -1.23 14.65 -7.23
C ARG A 24 -0.13 13.64 -7.60
N ASP A 25 0.50 13.01 -6.61
CA ASP A 25 1.51 11.96 -6.85
C ASP A 25 0.91 10.70 -7.48
N MET A 26 -0.40 10.54 -7.37
CA MET A 26 -1.20 9.42 -7.88
C MET A 26 -2.05 9.81 -9.10
N LYS A 27 -1.78 10.96 -9.73
CA LYS A 27 -2.54 11.42 -10.91
C LYS A 27 -2.59 10.33 -11.98
N GLY A 28 -3.80 10.03 -12.46
CA GLY A 28 -4.05 9.02 -13.49
C GLY A 28 -4.05 7.56 -13.00
N TYR A 29 -3.90 7.30 -11.70
CA TYR A 29 -4.05 5.94 -11.16
C TYR A 29 -5.52 5.55 -10.94
N PHE A 30 -6.36 6.51 -10.53
CA PHE A 30 -7.79 6.30 -10.29
C PHE A 30 -8.56 6.22 -11.61
N SER A 31 -9.67 5.48 -11.63
CA SER A 31 -10.52 5.36 -12.82
C SER A 31 -11.29 6.64 -13.12
N ASP A 32 -11.68 7.39 -12.09
CA ASP A 32 -12.48 8.60 -12.22
C ASP A 32 -11.59 9.85 -12.33
N LYS A 33 -11.10 10.09 -13.55
CA LYS A 33 -10.22 11.23 -13.86
C LYS A 33 -10.91 12.57 -13.63
N LYS A 34 -12.23 12.66 -13.87
CA LYS A 34 -12.99 13.90 -13.68
C LYS A 34 -13.05 14.26 -12.20
N GLU A 35 -13.31 13.29 -11.34
CA GLU A 35 -13.32 13.51 -9.89
C GLU A 35 -11.93 13.82 -9.34
N GLU A 36 -10.89 13.14 -9.84
CA GLU A 36 -9.49 13.47 -9.51
C GLU A 36 -9.18 14.95 -9.83
N GLU A 37 -9.48 15.38 -11.05
CA GLU A 37 -9.30 16.77 -11.47
C GLU A 37 -10.13 17.75 -10.66
N ARG A 38 -11.40 17.41 -10.36
CA ARG A 38 -12.29 18.26 -9.56
C ARG A 38 -11.71 18.51 -8.17
N ILE A 39 -11.22 17.46 -7.51
CA ILE A 39 -10.58 17.58 -6.17
C ILE A 39 -9.34 18.49 -6.27
N LEU A 40 -8.47 18.25 -7.26
CA LEU A 40 -7.23 19.04 -7.42
C LEU A 40 -7.51 20.51 -7.78
N LYS A 41 -8.49 20.78 -8.64
CA LYS A 41 -8.92 22.14 -9.03
C LYS A 41 -9.59 22.89 -7.88
N SER A 42 -10.19 22.20 -6.91
CA SER A 42 -10.70 22.83 -5.70
C SER A 42 -9.60 23.23 -4.69
N GLY A 43 -8.32 23.17 -5.08
CA GLY A 43 -7.17 23.44 -4.22
C GLY A 43 -6.82 22.31 -3.24
N LYS A 44 -7.57 21.19 -3.23
CA LYS A 44 -7.31 20.07 -2.32
C LYS A 44 -6.27 19.13 -2.92
N ASN A 45 -5.31 18.68 -2.11
CA ASN A 45 -4.38 17.60 -2.49
C ASN A 45 -4.24 16.59 -1.34
N PRO A 46 -5.26 15.73 -1.12
CA PRO A 46 -5.28 14.85 0.04
C PRO A 46 -4.11 13.86 0.00
N ILE A 47 -3.55 13.57 1.18
CA ILE A 47 -2.62 12.45 1.36
C ILE A 47 -3.41 11.15 1.20
N ILE A 48 -2.98 10.30 0.29
CA ILE A 48 -3.57 8.97 0.10
C ILE A 48 -2.94 7.99 1.09
N TYR A 49 -1.61 7.90 1.06
CA TYR A 49 -0.84 7.08 1.98
C TYR A 49 0.55 7.65 2.23
N GLU A 50 1.13 7.16 3.31
CA GLU A 50 2.47 7.46 3.77
C GLU A 50 3.21 6.13 3.97
N THR A 51 4.51 6.14 3.71
CA THR A 51 5.40 4.99 3.93
C THR A 51 6.51 5.38 4.87
N PHE A 52 6.92 4.49 5.75
CA PHE A 52 8.08 4.64 6.62
C PHE A 52 8.97 3.43 6.40
N VAL A 53 10.21 3.65 5.99
CA VAL A 53 11.15 2.56 5.70
C VAL A 53 12.28 2.56 6.71
N GLU A 54 12.53 1.40 7.31
CA GLU A 54 13.73 1.12 8.07
C GLU A 54 14.60 0.16 7.25
N GLU A 55 15.75 0.65 6.80
CA GLU A 55 16.68 -0.12 5.99
C GLU A 55 17.58 -0.93 6.91
N LYS A 56 17.50 -2.27 6.82
CA LYS A 56 18.28 -3.20 7.65
C LYS A 56 18.78 -4.34 6.77
N SER A 57 19.82 -4.07 5.98
CA SER A 57 20.34 -5.08 5.05
C SER A 57 20.60 -6.43 5.76
N PRO A 58 20.13 -7.56 5.20
CA PRO A 58 19.48 -7.69 3.90
C PRO A 58 17.95 -7.54 3.90
N ILE A 59 17.30 -7.35 5.05
CA ILE A 59 15.84 -7.32 5.22
C ILE A 59 15.36 -5.95 5.68
N ASN A 60 14.73 -5.22 4.77
CA ASN A 60 14.09 -3.97 5.07
C ASN A 60 12.70 -4.17 5.68
N LEU A 61 12.31 -3.22 6.51
CA LEU A 61 10.98 -3.13 7.09
C LEU A 61 10.28 -1.89 6.55
N GLY A 62 9.05 -2.05 6.10
CA GLY A 62 8.22 -0.95 5.61
C GLY A 62 6.93 -0.85 6.40
N LEU A 63 6.52 0.36 6.79
CA LEU A 63 5.19 0.61 7.32
C LEU A 63 4.43 1.48 6.32
N THR A 64 3.30 0.99 5.82
CA THR A 64 2.35 1.80 5.04
C THR A 64 1.19 2.23 5.90
N ILE A 65 0.92 3.53 5.96
CA ILE A 65 -0.26 4.12 6.61
C ILE A 65 -1.12 4.77 5.55
N MET A 66 -2.31 4.24 5.32
CA MET A 66 -3.22 4.71 4.28
C MET A 66 -4.50 5.28 4.89
N ARG A 67 -4.89 6.48 4.46
CA ARG A 67 -6.13 7.11 4.90
C ARG A 67 -7.33 6.36 4.34
N ALA A 68 -8.45 6.42 5.06
CA ALA A 68 -9.73 6.02 4.47
C ALA A 68 -10.18 7.13 3.51
N GLY A 69 -10.56 6.76 2.30
CA GLY A 69 -10.95 7.72 1.28
C GLY A 69 -11.21 7.08 -0.07
N LYS A 70 -11.70 7.89 -1.00
CA LYS A 70 -12.02 7.49 -2.37
C LYS A 70 -11.75 8.61 -3.35
N VAL A 71 -11.56 8.24 -4.61
CA VAL A 71 -11.77 9.12 -5.76
C VAL A 71 -12.93 8.51 -6.54
N GLY A 72 -14.04 9.23 -6.58
CA GLY A 72 -15.31 8.73 -7.09
C GLY A 72 -15.78 7.52 -6.27
N LYS A 73 -15.91 6.37 -6.93
CA LYS A 73 -16.28 5.10 -6.27
C LYS A 73 -15.07 4.22 -5.90
N GLU A 74 -13.87 4.57 -6.33
CA GLU A 74 -12.66 3.75 -6.13
C GLU A 74 -11.96 4.11 -4.81
N PHE A 75 -11.67 3.10 -3.99
CA PHE A 75 -10.97 3.26 -2.72
C PHE A 75 -9.55 3.78 -2.92
N TYR A 76 -9.02 4.47 -1.91
CA TYR A 76 -7.60 4.76 -1.83
C TYR A 76 -6.78 3.46 -1.81
N PHE A 77 -5.67 3.47 -2.55
CA PHE A 77 -4.76 2.34 -2.70
C PHE A 77 -3.32 2.81 -2.92
N THR A 78 -2.35 1.89 -2.82
CA THR A 78 -0.95 2.18 -3.17
C THR A 78 -0.74 2.19 -4.69
N LYS A 79 0.34 2.82 -5.19
CA LYS A 79 0.69 2.71 -6.62
C LYS A 79 0.80 1.25 -7.05
N GLY A 80 1.37 0.42 -6.17
CA GLY A 80 1.63 -0.99 -6.43
C GLY A 80 2.78 -1.19 -7.42
N HIS A 81 3.47 -2.31 -7.28
CA HIS A 81 4.68 -2.60 -8.04
C HIS A 81 4.91 -4.11 -8.12
N ILE A 82 5.92 -4.49 -8.89
CA ILE A 82 6.48 -5.85 -8.93
C ILE A 82 7.97 -5.79 -8.57
N HIS A 83 8.49 -6.83 -7.94
CA HIS A 83 9.92 -6.96 -7.66
C HIS A 83 10.67 -7.49 -8.87
N ARG A 84 11.59 -6.71 -9.45
CA ARG A 84 12.36 -7.12 -10.63
C ARG A 84 13.22 -8.36 -10.38
N THR A 85 13.70 -8.50 -9.15
CA THR A 85 14.53 -9.64 -8.71
C THR A 85 13.69 -10.83 -8.25
N GLY A 86 12.36 -10.71 -8.24
CA GLY A 86 11.46 -11.77 -7.81
C GLY A 86 11.57 -12.12 -6.32
N LYS A 87 12.15 -11.25 -5.49
CA LYS A 87 12.24 -11.45 -4.05
C LYS A 87 10.83 -11.43 -3.43
N PRO A 88 10.52 -12.35 -2.50
CA PRO A 88 9.25 -12.36 -1.81
C PRO A 88 9.13 -11.18 -0.83
N GLU A 89 7.91 -10.90 -0.43
CA GLU A 89 7.61 -9.91 0.61
C GLU A 89 6.45 -10.40 1.46
N PHE A 90 6.52 -10.15 2.76
CA PHE A 90 5.43 -10.45 3.68
C PHE A 90 4.69 -9.18 4.03
N TYR A 91 3.36 -9.26 4.06
CA TYR A 91 2.46 -8.22 4.53
C TYR A 91 1.82 -8.68 5.84
N ILE A 92 1.77 -7.79 6.82
CA ILE A 92 1.08 -8.01 8.10
C ILE A 92 0.14 -6.82 8.33
N LEU A 93 -1.15 -7.11 8.45
CA LEU A 93 -2.13 -6.07 8.79
C LEU A 93 -2.05 -5.77 10.29
N MET A 94 -1.71 -4.53 10.61
CA MET A 94 -1.58 -4.07 11.99
C MET A 94 -2.86 -3.37 12.47
N GLU A 95 -3.52 -2.59 11.61
CA GLU A 95 -4.73 -1.84 11.95
C GLU A 95 -5.60 -1.61 10.70
N GLY A 96 -6.93 -1.59 10.88
CA GLY A 96 -7.89 -1.21 9.86
C GLY A 96 -8.49 -2.38 9.09
N LYS A 97 -9.02 -2.09 7.90
CA LYS A 97 -9.62 -3.08 6.99
C LYS A 97 -9.14 -2.79 5.57
N GLY A 98 -8.55 -3.78 4.92
CA GLY A 98 -7.99 -3.59 3.59
C GLY A 98 -7.97 -4.86 2.77
N LYS A 99 -7.73 -4.69 1.47
CA LYS A 99 -7.59 -5.78 0.51
C LYS A 99 -6.24 -5.68 -0.19
N LEU A 100 -5.58 -6.81 -0.38
CA LEU A 100 -4.37 -6.97 -1.17
C LEU A 100 -4.73 -7.57 -2.52
N LEU A 101 -4.42 -6.85 -3.60
CA LEU A 101 -4.50 -7.33 -4.97
C LEU A 101 -3.13 -7.85 -5.37
N LEU A 102 -3.10 -9.09 -5.85
CA LEU A 102 -1.96 -9.73 -6.45
C LEU A 102 -2.23 -9.96 -7.94
N GLN A 103 -1.22 -9.75 -8.77
CA GLN A 103 -1.30 -9.97 -10.21
C GLN A 103 -0.03 -10.65 -10.71
N LYS A 104 -0.18 -11.77 -11.40
CA LYS A 104 0.92 -12.53 -12.02
C LYS A 104 0.46 -13.10 -13.36
N ALA A 105 1.28 -12.93 -14.40
CA ALA A 105 0.97 -13.39 -15.76
C ALA A 105 -0.45 -13.02 -16.22
N GLY A 106 -0.90 -11.79 -15.90
CA GLY A 106 -2.22 -11.29 -16.25
C GLY A 106 -3.40 -11.85 -15.44
N LYS A 107 -3.21 -12.85 -14.56
CA LYS A 107 -4.22 -13.34 -13.61
C LYS A 107 -4.21 -12.51 -12.34
N THR A 108 -5.38 -12.28 -11.74
CA THR A 108 -5.52 -11.48 -10.52
C THR A 108 -6.13 -12.28 -9.39
N ARG A 109 -5.67 -12.02 -8.16
CA ARG A 109 -6.20 -12.58 -6.92
C ARG A 109 -6.36 -11.46 -5.90
N VAL A 110 -7.46 -11.46 -5.17
CA VAL A 110 -7.70 -10.48 -4.11
C VAL A 110 -7.78 -11.22 -2.78
N ILE A 111 -6.98 -10.78 -1.83
CA ILE A 111 -6.93 -11.29 -0.47
C ILE A 111 -7.54 -10.23 0.45
N GLU A 112 -8.46 -10.62 1.31
CA GLU A 112 -8.89 -9.77 2.42
C GLU A 112 -7.86 -9.89 3.54
N LEU A 113 -7.25 -8.77 3.93
CA LEU A 113 -6.23 -8.78 4.97
C LEU A 113 -6.89 -8.92 6.34
N LYS A 114 -6.38 -9.85 7.15
CA LYS A 114 -6.81 -10.07 8.54
C LYS A 114 -5.71 -9.63 9.50
N LYS A 115 -6.11 -9.01 10.62
CA LYS A 115 -5.18 -8.41 11.58
C LYS A 115 -4.27 -9.49 12.16
N GLY A 116 -2.95 -9.24 12.13
CA GLY A 116 -1.93 -10.15 12.64
C GLY A 116 -1.56 -11.32 11.73
N GLU A 117 -2.32 -11.57 10.65
CA GLU A 117 -1.97 -12.64 9.71
C GLU A 117 -0.85 -12.22 8.76
N LEU A 118 0.10 -13.14 8.54
CA LEU A 118 1.15 -13.02 7.53
C LEU A 118 0.61 -13.40 6.16
N THR A 119 0.69 -12.48 5.21
CA THR A 119 0.37 -12.73 3.80
C THR A 119 1.65 -12.71 2.97
N LEU A 120 2.01 -13.85 2.38
CA LEU A 120 3.16 -13.96 1.48
C LEU A 120 2.82 -13.45 0.08
N ILE A 121 3.65 -12.55 -0.42
CA ILE A 121 3.72 -12.13 -1.81
C ILE A 121 4.85 -12.91 -2.46
N GLY A 122 4.48 -13.80 -3.37
CA GLY A 122 5.39 -14.71 -4.03
C GLY A 122 6.18 -14.08 -5.18
N LYS A 123 7.17 -14.82 -5.67
CA LYS A 123 8.00 -14.44 -6.80
C LYS A 123 7.14 -14.08 -8.03
N GLY A 124 7.35 -12.87 -8.55
CA GLY A 124 6.70 -12.36 -9.75
C GLY A 124 5.24 -11.94 -9.54
N GLU A 125 4.76 -11.83 -8.30
CA GLU A 125 3.46 -11.23 -8.01
C GLU A 125 3.60 -9.70 -7.87
N ALA A 126 3.03 -8.98 -8.83
CA ALA A 126 2.77 -7.56 -8.66
C ALA A 126 1.69 -7.38 -7.60
N HIS A 127 1.84 -6.38 -6.74
CA HIS A 127 0.98 -6.25 -5.57
C HIS A 127 0.57 -4.80 -5.28
N ARG A 128 -0.67 -4.64 -4.79
CA ARG A 128 -1.27 -3.35 -4.42
C ARG A 128 -2.26 -3.53 -3.28
N ILE A 129 -2.22 -2.67 -2.28
CA ILE A 129 -3.22 -2.67 -1.20
C ILE A 129 -4.20 -1.52 -1.34
N ALA A 130 -5.44 -1.74 -0.88
CA ALA A 130 -6.46 -0.72 -0.77
C ALA A 130 -7.06 -0.68 0.63
N ASN A 131 -7.36 0.53 1.11
CA ASN A 131 -8.11 0.74 2.33
C ASN A 131 -9.61 0.71 2.03
N THR A 132 -10.25 -0.40 2.39
CA THR A 132 -11.70 -0.61 2.20
C THR A 132 -12.51 -0.26 3.46
N GLY A 133 -11.85 0.22 4.51
CA GLY A 133 -12.45 0.59 5.78
C GLY A 133 -12.86 2.06 5.90
N LYS A 134 -13.23 2.45 7.13
CA LYS A 134 -13.56 3.83 7.52
C LYS A 134 -12.45 4.51 8.35
N LYS A 135 -11.45 3.74 8.80
CA LYS A 135 -10.31 4.20 9.60
C LYS A 135 -9.01 4.04 8.80
N LYS A 136 -7.90 4.54 9.35
CA LYS A 136 -6.57 4.31 8.74
C LYS A 136 -6.31 2.80 8.61
N LEU A 137 -5.64 2.44 7.53
CA LEU A 137 -5.10 1.11 7.29
C LEU A 137 -3.59 1.18 7.58
N LYS A 138 -3.08 0.30 8.44
CA LYS A 138 -1.65 0.20 8.75
C LYS A 138 -1.16 -1.20 8.40
N VAL A 139 -0.20 -1.30 7.48
CA VAL A 139 0.37 -2.56 7.02
C VAL A 139 1.87 -2.52 7.18
N LEU A 140 2.41 -3.47 7.95
CA LEU A 140 3.85 -3.71 8.03
C LEU A 140 4.25 -4.64 6.88
N THR A 141 5.38 -4.37 6.26
CA THR A 141 5.96 -5.20 5.22
C THR A 141 7.39 -5.58 5.57
N VAL A 142 7.77 -6.79 5.20
CA VAL A 142 9.11 -7.36 5.40
C VAL A 142 9.60 -7.84 4.05
N TYR A 143 10.67 -7.24 3.55
CA TYR A 143 11.16 -7.50 2.19
C TYR A 143 12.68 -7.41 2.12
N HIS A 144 13.25 -8.10 1.13
CA HIS A 144 14.69 -8.05 0.89
C HIS A 144 15.08 -6.68 0.30
N ASP A 145 16.20 -6.10 0.73
CA ASP A 145 16.71 -4.82 0.21
C ASP A 145 16.90 -4.80 -1.33
N ASN A 146 17.24 -5.94 -1.92
CA ASN A 146 17.39 -6.13 -3.37
C ASN A 146 16.05 -6.41 -4.09
N SER A 147 14.89 -6.05 -3.52
CA SER A 147 13.58 -6.28 -4.16
C SER A 147 13.37 -5.45 -5.44
N LYS A 148 14.05 -4.31 -5.59
CA LYS A 148 14.08 -3.46 -6.81
C LYS A 148 12.67 -3.24 -7.41
N PRO A 149 11.83 -2.40 -6.78
CA PRO A 149 10.43 -2.24 -7.19
C PRO A 149 10.29 -1.60 -8.58
N ASP A 150 9.36 -2.14 -9.38
CA ASP A 150 8.97 -1.60 -10.69
C ASP A 150 7.50 -1.17 -10.70
N TYR A 151 7.30 0.13 -10.90
CA TYR A 151 5.98 0.78 -10.89
C TYR A 151 5.36 0.92 -12.29
N SER A 152 5.98 0.40 -13.35
CA SER A 152 5.45 0.44 -14.72
C SER A 152 4.24 -0.48 -14.91
N ILE A 153 4.10 -1.49 -14.03
CA ILE A 153 3.03 -2.48 -14.08
C ILE A 153 1.64 -1.84 -14.04
N LYS A 154 0.75 -2.34 -14.91
CA LYS A 154 -0.67 -1.94 -14.93
C LYS A 154 -1.52 -3.03 -14.29
N PHE A 155 -2.20 -2.69 -13.21
CA PHE A 155 -3.14 -3.59 -12.54
C PHE A 155 -4.46 -3.65 -13.31
N LYS A 156 -4.91 -4.86 -13.64
CA LYS A 156 -6.17 -5.10 -14.37
C LYS A 156 -7.41 -4.96 -13.48
N LYS A 157 -7.25 -5.23 -12.18
CA LYS A 157 -8.35 -5.17 -11.21
C LYS A 157 -8.28 -3.90 -10.38
N ARG A 158 -9.46 -3.38 -10.05
CA ARG A 158 -9.68 -2.14 -9.30
C ARG A 158 -10.46 -2.41 -8.01
N PHE A 159 -10.46 -1.46 -7.08
CA PHE A 159 -11.11 -1.56 -5.79
C PHE A 159 -12.25 -0.56 -5.67
N PHE A 160 -13.46 -0.96 -6.03
CA PHE A 160 -14.65 -0.12 -5.92
C PHE A 160 -15.41 -0.38 -4.62
N ARG A 161 -16.03 0.66 -4.06
CA ARG A 161 -17.14 0.49 -3.12
C ARG A 161 -18.32 -0.11 -3.90
N LYS A 162 -18.82 -1.26 -3.43
CA LYS A 162 -20.13 -1.78 -3.83
C LYS A 162 -21.22 -0.77 -3.50
#